data_AF-A0A6J1QZC9-F1
#
_entry.id   AF-A0A6J1QZC9-F1
#
_cell.length_a   1.000
_cell.length_b   1.000
_cell.length_c   1.000
_cell.angle_alpha   90.00
_cell.angle_beta   90.00
_cell.angle_gamma   90.00
#
_symmetry.space_group_name_H-M   'P 1'
#
loop_
_entity.id
_entity.type
_entity.pdbx_description
1 polymer ?
#
loop_
_entity_poly.entity_id
_entity_poly.type
_entity_poly.pdbx_seq_one_letter_code
_entity_poly.pdbx_strand_id
1 'polypeptide(L)'
;MGRKQKRRLIPEQDRKICGSICFFQFTFVISCVALVYLSVAIYAPSYRAFHVGIEPEPVMCQTVNASMVNNCGWASCGEWCLTKTSGFCPQYHATVRRNGTDVTFENCTKFSSMACPQANMRSMKRYNCNNGSECSMLTGVFNCSLGHCSNMSELMLCHHKADGVVIDSEKDNMKLNGFFSCQHSRCTKIKSTFTCDRYCPSISTSDVNVYLMHDDSIISARCSRGMALNRANGSLPGIRLDNPVKIWDERNGSIFASCFAVTNHGNIISTEDCVNGTLLDEIPIPEPSINFTSFLKIYEKTLKHPVDPTNAYVPAQQSLTIYNTSRLYINLERCVNTLRGECRRFQFTHGRDGDNQTAQSRYPCYYNKNNSLFVVARFDLKKTRMELLIAVIVPAGVFVISVITLIIISRSVQVGDDAKMRCRYCVDNQETRGEDEGLVEATSSATQSQANENEIRSMTL
;
A
#
# COMPACT_ATOMS: atom_id res chain seq x y z
N MET A 1 -54.79 24.83 -62.07
CA MET A 1 -55.21 23.79 -61.10
C MET A 1 -54.02 23.40 -60.24
N GLY A 2 -54.00 23.80 -58.96
CA GLY A 2 -52.88 23.56 -58.06
C GLY A 2 -52.77 22.09 -57.65
N ARG A 3 -51.56 21.52 -57.74
CA ARG A 3 -51.25 20.20 -57.17
C ARG A 3 -51.36 20.29 -55.65
N LYS A 4 -52.44 19.75 -55.08
CA LYS A 4 -52.56 19.54 -53.63
C LYS A 4 -51.44 18.59 -53.17
N GLN A 5 -50.46 19.13 -52.47
CA GLN A 5 -49.43 18.34 -51.78
C GLN A 5 -50.13 17.56 -50.66
N LYS A 6 -50.33 16.24 -50.83
CA LYS A 6 -50.78 15.35 -49.75
C LYS A 6 -49.78 15.48 -48.60
N ARG A 7 -50.22 15.97 -47.44
CA ARG A 7 -49.42 15.88 -46.20
C ARG A 7 -49.08 14.41 -45.98
N ARG A 8 -47.79 14.08 -45.83
CA ARG A 8 -47.34 12.75 -45.44
C ARG A 8 -47.84 12.50 -44.02
N LEU A 9 -48.94 11.76 -43.90
CA LEU A 9 -49.40 11.19 -42.63
C LEU A 9 -48.41 10.08 -42.29
N ILE A 10 -47.58 10.30 -41.27
CA ILE A 10 -46.70 9.27 -40.73
C ILE A 10 -47.60 8.30 -39.96
N PRO A 11 -47.74 7.03 -40.39
CA PRO A 11 -48.57 6.08 -39.67
C PRO A 11 -47.97 5.83 -38.28
N GLU A 12 -48.83 5.71 -37.25
CA GLU A 12 -48.39 5.30 -35.91
C GLU A 12 -47.70 3.93 -36.00
N GLN A 13 -46.41 3.92 -35.68
CA GLN A 13 -45.59 2.70 -35.65
C GLN A 13 -45.78 1.96 -34.34
N ASP A 14 -45.63 0.64 -34.37
CA ASP A 14 -45.61 -0.16 -33.15
C ASP A 14 -44.37 0.22 -32.30
N ARG A 15 -44.62 0.95 -31.21
CA ARG A 15 -43.59 1.42 -30.27
C ARG A 15 -42.77 0.27 -29.69
N LYS A 16 -43.35 -0.94 -29.58
CA LYS A 16 -42.64 -2.10 -29.03
C LYS A 16 -41.60 -2.64 -30.01
N ILE A 17 -41.98 -2.78 -31.29
CA ILE A 17 -41.06 -3.27 -32.34
C ILE A 17 -39.94 -2.24 -32.58
N CYS A 18 -40.29 -0.97 -32.73
CA CYS A 18 -39.31 0.10 -32.95
C CYS A 18 -38.39 0.27 -31.73
N GLY A 19 -38.93 0.21 -30.50
CA GLY A 19 -38.15 0.24 -29.28
C GLY A 19 -37.19 -0.94 -29.14
N SER A 20 -37.64 -2.16 -29.48
CA SER A 20 -36.80 -3.36 -29.46
C SER A 20 -35.66 -3.27 -30.47
N ILE A 21 -35.92 -2.85 -31.71
CA ILE A 21 -34.89 -2.65 -32.74
C ILE A 21 -33.85 -1.63 -32.26
N CYS A 22 -34.31 -0.48 -31.77
CA CYS A 22 -33.44 0.58 -31.28
C CYS A 22 -32.55 0.10 -30.12
N PHE A 23 -33.14 -0.61 -29.15
CA PHE A 23 -32.39 -1.16 -28.01
C PHE A 23 -31.28 -2.11 -28.46
N PHE A 24 -31.59 -3.12 -29.28
CA PHE A 24 -30.58 -4.08 -29.74
C PHE A 24 -29.53 -3.42 -30.66
N GLN A 25 -29.91 -2.50 -31.53
CA GLN A 25 -28.94 -1.72 -32.33
C GLN A 25 -27.99 -0.91 -31.43
N PHE A 26 -28.52 -0.25 -30.40
CA PHE A 26 -27.70 0.49 -29.45
C PHE A 26 -26.77 -0.44 -28.65
N THR A 27 -27.29 -1.56 -28.15
CA THR A 27 -26.50 -2.58 -27.45
C THR A 27 -25.40 -3.16 -28.34
N PHE A 28 -25.68 -3.39 -29.63
CA PHE A 28 -24.69 -3.83 -30.61
C PHE A 28 -23.55 -2.81 -30.73
N VAL A 29 -23.88 -1.54 -30.96
CA VAL A 29 -22.88 -0.47 -31.08
C VAL A 29 -22.05 -0.33 -29.81
N ILE A 30 -22.68 -0.30 -28.63
CA ILE A 30 -21.96 -0.21 -27.35
C ILE A 30 -21.04 -1.42 -27.14
N SER A 31 -21.50 -2.63 -27.46
CA SER A 31 -20.67 -3.83 -27.28
C SER A 31 -19.42 -3.81 -28.18
N CYS A 32 -19.54 -3.35 -29.42
CA CYS A 32 -18.40 -3.15 -30.32
C CYS A 32 -17.40 -2.14 -29.75
N VAL A 33 -17.91 -0.98 -29.31
CA VAL A 33 -17.08 0.08 -28.71
C VAL A 33 -16.39 -0.44 -27.45
N ALA A 34 -17.12 -1.14 -26.58
CA ALA A 34 -16.59 -1.73 -25.36
C ALA A 34 -15.44 -2.71 -25.66
N LEU A 35 -15.57 -3.60 -26.64
CA LEU A 35 -14.50 -4.52 -27.03
C LEU A 35 -13.23 -3.80 -27.47
N VAL A 36 -13.35 -2.73 -28.27
CA VAL A 36 -12.20 -1.92 -28.71
C VAL A 36 -11.52 -1.25 -27.51
N TYR A 37 -12.27 -0.60 -26.63
CA TYR A 37 -11.68 0.08 -25.46
C TYR A 37 -11.05 -0.91 -24.47
N LEU A 38 -11.72 -2.03 -24.18
CA LEU A 38 -11.24 -3.05 -23.25
C LEU A 38 -10.00 -3.77 -23.79
N SER A 39 -9.79 -3.79 -25.11
CA SER A 39 -8.54 -4.33 -25.69
C SER A 39 -7.31 -3.55 -25.23
N VAL A 40 -7.38 -2.22 -25.19
CA VAL A 40 -6.27 -1.36 -24.73
C VAL A 40 -6.22 -1.31 -23.21
N ALA A 41 -7.38 -1.19 -22.56
CA ALA A 41 -7.46 -0.97 -21.12
C ALA A 41 -7.18 -2.25 -20.29
N ILE A 42 -7.54 -3.44 -20.78
CA ILE A 42 -7.46 -4.69 -20.02
C ILE A 42 -6.65 -5.76 -20.74
N TYR A 43 -6.89 -6.02 -22.04
CA TYR A 43 -6.18 -7.09 -22.73
C TYR A 43 -4.67 -6.82 -22.84
N ALA A 44 -4.26 -5.65 -23.32
CA ALA A 44 -2.84 -5.29 -23.45
C ALA A 44 -2.05 -5.40 -22.12
N PRO A 45 -2.48 -4.81 -20.99
CA PRO A 45 -1.77 -4.98 -19.71
C PRO A 45 -1.84 -6.41 -19.19
N SER A 46 -2.97 -7.12 -19.37
CA SER A 46 -3.09 -8.53 -18.96
C SER A 46 -2.12 -9.43 -19.73
N TYR A 47 -2.01 -9.24 -21.04
CA TYR A 47 -1.05 -9.96 -21.88
C TYR A 47 0.38 -9.78 -21.37
N ARG A 48 0.80 -8.55 -21.07
CA ARG A 48 2.12 -8.29 -20.47
C ARG A 48 2.28 -9.02 -19.13
N ALA A 49 1.26 -8.99 -18.27
CA ALA A 49 1.29 -9.67 -16.98
C ALA A 49 1.45 -11.19 -17.10
N PHE A 50 0.88 -11.82 -18.12
CA PHE A 50 1.08 -13.26 -18.37
C PHE A 50 2.46 -13.59 -18.97
N HIS A 51 3.04 -12.69 -19.76
CA HIS A 51 4.30 -12.92 -20.45
C HIS A 51 5.55 -12.44 -19.70
N VAL A 52 5.40 -11.68 -18.61
CA VAL A 52 6.54 -11.15 -17.84
C VAL A 52 7.27 -12.23 -17.03
N GLY A 53 6.69 -13.42 -16.82
CA GLY A 53 7.35 -14.54 -16.14
C GLY A 53 7.63 -14.31 -14.65
N ILE A 54 6.80 -13.50 -13.99
CA ILE A 54 6.88 -13.27 -12.55
C ILE A 54 6.20 -14.43 -11.81
N GLU A 55 6.84 -14.90 -10.73
CA GLU A 55 6.27 -15.94 -9.88
C GLU A 55 5.03 -15.40 -9.12
N PRO A 56 3.89 -16.10 -9.11
CA PRO A 56 2.70 -15.68 -8.38
C PRO A 56 2.82 -15.87 -6.86
N GLU A 57 3.79 -16.63 -6.37
CA GLU A 57 4.05 -16.77 -4.94
C GLU A 57 4.97 -15.62 -4.46
N PRO A 58 4.53 -14.81 -3.49
CA PRO A 58 5.34 -13.72 -2.99
C PRO A 58 6.54 -14.24 -2.19
N VAL A 59 7.63 -13.49 -2.26
CA VAL A 59 8.81 -13.64 -1.41
C VAL A 59 9.01 -12.36 -0.60
N MET A 60 9.97 -12.36 0.32
CA MET A 60 10.24 -11.18 1.14
C MET A 60 11.23 -10.25 0.45
N CYS A 61 10.83 -9.01 0.24
CA CYS A 61 11.71 -7.93 -0.17
C CYS A 61 12.08 -7.05 1.01
N GLN A 62 13.28 -6.49 0.96
CA GLN A 62 13.78 -5.54 1.95
C GLN A 62 14.48 -4.39 1.26
N THR A 63 14.00 -3.17 1.50
CA THR A 63 14.58 -1.98 0.89
C THR A 63 15.97 -1.70 1.47
N VAL A 64 16.95 -1.55 0.58
CA VAL A 64 18.36 -1.31 0.93
C VAL A 64 18.86 0.07 0.55
N ASN A 65 18.16 0.75 -0.34
CA ASN A 65 18.51 2.10 -0.74
C ASN A 65 17.24 2.84 -1.18
N ALA A 66 17.00 4.00 -0.59
CA ALA A 66 15.93 4.89 -0.97
C ALA A 66 16.47 6.26 -1.35
N SER A 67 16.30 6.64 -2.61
CA SER A 67 16.69 7.96 -3.11
C SER A 67 15.52 8.71 -3.74
N MET A 68 15.60 10.03 -3.70
CA MET A 68 14.65 10.93 -4.35
C MET A 68 15.43 11.81 -5.32
N VAL A 69 15.18 11.61 -6.62
CA VAL A 69 15.94 12.24 -7.70
C VAL A 69 15.05 13.19 -8.50
N ASN A 70 15.57 14.34 -8.91
CA ASN A 70 14.82 15.39 -9.64
C ASN A 70 14.78 15.20 -11.16
N ASN A 71 15.66 14.38 -11.73
CA ASN A 71 15.69 14.05 -13.15
C ASN A 71 15.69 12.53 -13.34
N CYS A 72 14.59 11.99 -13.86
CA CYS A 72 14.24 10.60 -13.66
C CYS A 72 14.42 9.77 -14.93
N GLY A 73 15.33 8.79 -14.89
CA GLY A 73 15.32 7.68 -15.85
C GLY A 73 14.21 6.66 -15.57
N TRP A 74 13.84 6.50 -14.30
CA TRP A 74 12.75 5.65 -13.83
C TRP A 74 12.26 6.11 -12.44
N ALA A 75 11.09 5.61 -12.04
CA ALA A 75 10.49 5.82 -10.72
C ALA A 75 9.87 4.51 -10.21
N SER A 76 9.87 4.34 -8.89
CA SER A 76 9.28 3.18 -8.20
C SER A 76 7.75 3.26 -8.16
N CYS A 77 7.24 4.50 -8.07
CA CYS A 77 5.83 4.83 -8.13
C CYS A 77 5.65 6.21 -8.76
N GLY A 78 4.78 6.32 -9.76
CA GLY A 78 4.29 7.57 -10.31
C GLY A 78 2.78 7.70 -10.15
N GLU A 79 2.29 8.90 -9.85
CA GLU A 79 0.86 9.20 -9.96
C GLU A 79 0.56 9.59 -11.41
N TRP A 80 -0.59 9.14 -11.93
CA TRP A 80 -1.03 9.27 -13.32
C TRP A 80 -0.15 8.55 -14.36
N CYS A 81 -0.64 7.42 -14.86
CA CYS A 81 0.10 6.59 -15.83
C CYS A 81 0.21 7.19 -17.25
N LEU A 82 -0.59 8.20 -17.59
CA LEU A 82 -0.58 8.80 -18.93
C LEU A 82 0.57 9.78 -19.15
N THR A 83 1.14 10.30 -18.07
CA THR A 83 2.23 11.28 -18.11
C THR A 83 3.49 10.67 -17.56
N LYS A 84 4.65 10.99 -18.15
CA LYS A 84 5.92 10.68 -17.50
C LYS A 84 5.96 11.38 -16.15
N THR A 85 6.38 10.65 -15.12
CA THR A 85 6.59 11.20 -13.80
C THR A 85 7.65 12.30 -13.89
N SER A 86 7.24 13.56 -13.71
CA SER A 86 8.11 14.74 -13.78
C SER A 86 8.28 15.34 -12.39
N GLY A 87 9.49 15.77 -12.04
CA GLY A 87 9.82 16.34 -10.72
C GLY A 87 10.54 15.33 -9.83
N PHE A 88 10.07 15.16 -8.59
CA PHE A 88 10.65 14.24 -7.62
C PHE A 88 10.26 12.79 -7.91
N CYS A 89 11.23 11.94 -8.24
CA CYS A 89 11.00 10.51 -8.47
C CYS A 89 11.61 9.66 -7.35
N PRO A 90 10.79 8.86 -6.65
CA PRO A 90 11.29 7.89 -5.68
C PRO A 90 11.94 6.71 -6.39
N GLN A 91 13.21 6.41 -6.07
CA GLN A 91 13.95 5.27 -6.58
C GLN A 91 14.35 4.37 -5.42
N TYR A 92 13.73 3.19 -5.36
CA TYR A 92 13.94 2.22 -4.30
C TYR A 92 14.60 0.97 -4.87
N HIS A 93 15.67 0.53 -4.22
CA HIS A 93 16.28 -0.77 -4.48
C HIS A 93 15.96 -1.70 -3.34
N ALA A 94 15.54 -2.91 -3.67
CA ALA A 94 15.22 -3.95 -2.73
C ALA A 94 16.13 -5.16 -2.93
N THR A 95 16.54 -5.77 -1.82
CA THR A 95 17.03 -7.15 -1.79
C THR A 95 15.84 -8.08 -1.83
N VAL A 96 15.97 -9.18 -2.55
CA VAL A 96 14.92 -10.20 -2.69
C VAL A 96 15.42 -11.45 -1.99
N ARG A 97 14.65 -11.96 -1.03
CA ARG A 97 15.01 -13.15 -0.25
C ARG A 97 13.81 -14.05 -0.03
N ARG A 98 14.08 -15.33 0.27
CA ARG A 98 13.06 -16.25 0.76
C ARG A 98 12.58 -15.87 2.16
N ASN A 99 11.41 -16.38 2.52
CA ASN A 99 10.90 -16.30 3.88
C ASN A 99 11.84 -17.10 4.80
N GLY A 100 12.07 -16.58 5.99
CA GLY A 100 12.81 -17.21 7.07
C GLY A 100 11.95 -18.20 7.83
N THR A 101 12.22 -18.32 9.11
CA THR A 101 11.59 -19.33 9.96
C THR A 101 10.44 -18.74 10.77
N ASP A 102 9.30 -19.43 10.75
CA ASP A 102 8.19 -19.18 11.66
C ASP A 102 8.50 -19.88 12.98
N VAL A 103 8.48 -19.12 14.07
CA VAL A 103 8.86 -19.57 15.41
C VAL A 103 7.72 -19.32 16.38
N THR A 104 7.51 -20.25 17.29
CA THR A 104 6.58 -20.10 18.42
C THR A 104 7.34 -20.22 19.72
N PHE A 105 7.26 -19.19 20.57
CA PHE A 105 7.78 -19.21 21.92
C PHE A 105 6.67 -19.54 22.90
N GLU A 106 6.91 -20.50 23.78
CA GLU A 106 5.91 -21.01 24.73
C GLU A 106 6.22 -20.62 26.17
N ASN A 107 5.18 -20.57 27.00
CA ASN A 107 5.23 -20.20 28.42
C ASN A 107 5.87 -18.83 28.65
N CYS A 108 5.48 -17.86 27.83
CA CYS A 108 5.97 -16.50 27.90
C CYS A 108 5.27 -15.68 29.00
N THR A 109 6.05 -14.92 29.75
CA THR A 109 5.64 -13.98 30.80
C THR A 109 6.39 -12.65 30.64
N LYS A 110 5.98 -11.60 31.39
CA LYS A 110 6.66 -10.28 31.42
C LYS A 110 6.88 -9.67 30.03
N PHE A 111 5.79 -9.49 29.28
CA PHE A 111 5.85 -8.84 27.96
C PHE A 111 6.13 -7.35 28.09
N SER A 112 7.13 -6.89 27.33
CA SER A 112 7.43 -5.48 27.15
C SER A 112 7.62 -5.18 25.66
N SER A 113 7.02 -4.10 25.17
CA SER A 113 7.17 -3.67 23.79
C SER A 113 7.63 -2.22 23.78
N MET A 114 8.81 -2.00 23.21
CA MET A 114 9.44 -0.69 23.09
C MET A 114 9.54 -0.32 21.62
N ALA A 115 8.89 0.76 21.20
CA ALA A 115 8.99 1.26 19.84
C ALA A 115 9.90 2.50 19.80
N CYS A 116 10.82 2.54 18.84
CA CYS A 116 11.59 3.73 18.52
C CYS A 116 11.33 4.14 17.07
N PRO A 117 10.22 4.82 16.76
CA PRO A 117 9.86 5.17 15.38
C PRO A 117 10.85 6.16 14.75
N GLN A 118 10.78 6.32 13.42
CA GLN A 118 11.56 7.34 12.73
C GLN A 118 11.16 8.75 13.19
N ALA A 119 12.14 9.59 13.50
CA ALA A 119 11.89 10.98 13.88
C ALA A 119 11.39 11.79 12.66
N ASN A 120 10.14 12.23 12.72
CA ASN A 120 9.57 13.07 11.66
C ASN A 120 9.88 14.54 11.91
N MET A 121 10.93 15.05 11.26
CA MET A 121 11.32 16.47 11.38
C MET A 121 10.24 17.45 10.92
N ARG A 122 9.26 17.02 10.12
CA ARG A 122 8.18 17.91 9.61
C ARG A 122 7.06 18.13 10.62
N SER A 123 6.91 17.25 11.62
CA SER A 123 5.92 17.41 12.68
C SER A 123 6.43 18.24 13.86
N MET A 124 7.70 18.64 13.87
CA MET A 124 8.27 19.47 14.94
C MET A 124 7.63 20.85 14.95
N LYS A 125 7.41 21.40 16.15
CA LYS A 125 6.95 22.76 16.32
C LYS A 125 8.00 23.72 15.74
N ARG A 126 7.54 24.64 14.89
CA ARG A 126 8.36 25.73 14.35
C ARG A 126 8.08 26.99 15.14
N TYR A 127 9.11 27.52 15.79
CA TYR A 127 9.12 28.78 16.52
C TYR A 127 9.47 29.91 15.55
N ASN A 128 8.74 31.02 15.63
CA ASN A 128 9.01 32.21 14.84
C ASN A 128 9.69 33.28 15.70
N CYS A 129 11.02 33.30 15.69
CA CYS A 129 11.80 34.26 16.46
C CYS A 129 11.68 35.70 15.93
N ASN A 130 11.06 35.92 14.76
CA ASN A 130 10.75 37.28 14.31
C ASN A 130 9.60 37.90 15.10
N ASN A 131 8.80 37.09 15.80
CA ASN A 131 7.78 37.56 16.73
C ASN A 131 8.38 37.67 18.13
N GLY A 132 8.56 38.90 18.62
CA GLY A 132 9.55 39.35 19.62
C GLY A 132 9.54 38.77 21.04
N SER A 133 9.00 37.57 21.27
CA SER A 133 9.09 36.87 22.57
C SER A 133 9.04 35.35 22.47
N GLU A 134 8.76 34.77 21.29
CA GLU A 134 8.56 33.32 21.13
C GLU A 134 9.85 32.50 21.38
N CYS A 135 11.01 33.15 21.21
CA CYS A 135 12.33 32.53 21.31
C CYS A 135 13.14 32.95 22.55
N SER A 136 12.47 33.46 23.59
CA SER A 136 13.08 33.86 24.87
C SER A 136 13.52 32.65 25.73
N MET A 137 12.80 31.52 25.60
CA MET A 137 13.00 30.30 26.40
C MET A 137 13.37 29.09 25.55
N LEU A 138 14.22 29.26 24.54
CA LEU A 138 14.67 28.14 23.72
C LEU A 138 15.70 27.30 24.48
N THR A 139 15.39 26.03 24.70
CA THR A 139 16.30 25.09 25.35
C THR A 139 16.48 23.83 24.49
N GLY A 140 17.73 23.48 24.22
CA GLY A 140 18.09 22.34 23.36
C GLY A 140 18.74 22.75 22.04
N VAL A 141 18.72 21.84 21.07
CA VAL A 141 19.32 22.01 19.76
C VAL A 141 18.26 22.39 18.74
N PHE A 142 18.48 23.49 18.03
CA PHE A 142 17.55 24.04 17.06
C PHE A 142 18.15 24.06 15.65
N ASN A 143 17.32 23.71 14.66
CA ASN A 143 17.60 24.00 13.26
C ASN A 143 16.80 25.23 12.84
N CYS A 144 17.51 26.31 12.53
CA CYS A 144 16.95 27.61 12.21
C CYS A 144 17.19 28.02 10.76
N SER A 145 16.21 28.67 10.15
CA SER A 145 16.29 29.27 8.82
C SER A 145 15.70 30.67 8.87
N LEU A 146 16.57 31.69 8.91
CA LEU A 146 16.20 33.11 8.92
C LEU A 146 15.19 33.48 10.03
N GLY A 147 15.48 33.05 11.26
CA GLY A 147 14.63 33.33 12.43
C GLY A 147 13.48 32.35 12.63
N HIS A 148 13.23 31.41 11.73
CA HIS A 148 12.33 30.28 11.96
C HIS A 148 13.10 29.08 12.49
N CYS A 149 12.87 28.68 13.74
CA CYS A 149 13.61 27.63 14.43
C CYS A 149 12.74 26.42 14.72
N SER A 150 13.30 25.22 14.62
CA SER A 150 12.64 23.96 14.97
C SER A 150 13.46 23.22 16.02
N ASN A 151 12.80 22.75 17.08
CA ASN A 151 13.48 22.10 18.20
C ASN A 151 13.80 20.64 17.86
N MET A 152 15.05 20.35 17.53
CA MET A 152 15.50 18.98 17.24
C MET A 152 15.59 18.12 18.51
N SER A 153 15.81 18.73 19.67
CA SER A 153 15.93 18.02 20.94
C SER A 153 14.64 17.36 21.43
N GLU A 154 13.48 17.71 20.84
CA GLU A 154 12.20 17.02 21.15
C GLU A 154 12.16 15.59 20.63
N LEU A 155 12.85 15.30 19.51
CA LEU A 155 12.79 14.01 18.84
C LEU A 155 14.14 13.28 18.80
N MET A 156 15.25 13.99 19.00
CA MET A 156 16.59 13.46 18.83
C MET A 156 17.54 13.90 19.95
N LEU A 157 18.40 12.98 20.39
CA LEU A 157 19.51 13.25 21.28
C LEU A 157 20.77 13.57 20.45
N CYS A 158 21.15 14.84 20.39
CA CYS A 158 22.28 15.30 19.59
C CYS A 158 23.59 15.33 20.39
N HIS A 159 24.66 14.80 19.80
CA HIS A 159 26.02 14.85 20.31
C HIS A 159 26.79 15.96 19.61
N HIS A 160 26.74 17.17 20.16
CA HIS A 160 27.33 18.37 19.55
C HIS A 160 28.37 19.03 20.45
N LYS A 161 29.22 19.84 19.82
CA LYS A 161 30.09 20.81 20.49
C LYS A 161 29.75 22.21 20.00
N ALA A 162 29.40 23.08 20.93
CA ALA A 162 28.97 24.44 20.63
C ALA A 162 30.20 25.37 20.54
N ASP A 163 30.88 25.36 19.40
CA ASP A 163 32.15 26.08 19.18
C ASP A 163 32.00 27.41 18.42
N GLY A 164 30.77 27.82 18.12
CA GLY A 164 30.46 28.99 17.30
C GLY A 164 30.20 30.27 18.07
N VAL A 165 29.70 31.27 17.34
CA VAL A 165 29.31 32.57 17.91
C VAL A 165 28.01 32.39 18.71
N VAL A 166 27.95 33.04 19.88
CA VAL A 166 26.73 33.14 20.68
C VAL A 166 25.89 34.29 20.15
N ILE A 167 24.64 33.99 19.81
CA ILE A 167 23.65 34.92 19.31
C ILE A 167 22.52 35.01 20.33
N ASP A 168 22.02 36.22 20.57
CA ASP A 168 20.84 36.45 21.38
C ASP A 168 19.58 36.29 20.50
N SER A 169 18.74 35.30 20.80
CA SER A 169 17.55 34.96 20.02
C SER A 169 16.37 35.92 20.20
N GLU A 170 16.51 36.97 21.02
CA GLU A 170 15.55 38.08 21.11
C GLU A 170 15.99 39.31 20.30
N LYS A 171 17.29 39.58 20.26
CA LYS A 171 17.85 40.81 19.65
C LYS A 171 18.36 40.60 18.23
N ASP A 172 18.90 39.43 17.93
CA ASP A 172 19.65 39.13 16.70
C ASP A 172 18.98 38.02 15.86
N ASN A 173 17.65 38.03 15.81
CA ASN A 173 16.82 36.89 15.39
C ASN A 173 17.03 36.53 13.91
N MET A 174 17.30 37.54 13.07
CA MET A 174 17.62 37.35 11.65
C MET A 174 18.97 36.66 11.41
N LYS A 175 19.89 36.66 12.39
CA LYS A 175 21.20 36.00 12.30
C LYS A 175 21.12 34.50 12.64
N LEU A 176 19.97 34.02 13.10
CA LEU A 176 19.72 32.60 13.35
C LEU A 176 19.51 31.84 12.03
N ASN A 177 20.62 31.36 11.47
CA ASN A 177 20.64 30.49 10.29
C ASN A 177 21.64 29.33 10.47
N GLY A 178 21.12 28.10 10.43
CA GLY A 178 21.84 26.85 10.69
C GLY A 178 21.46 26.22 12.03
N PHE A 179 22.38 25.42 12.58
CA PHE A 179 22.18 24.71 13.84
C PHE A 179 22.70 25.49 15.05
N PHE A 180 21.91 25.53 16.11
CA PHE A 180 22.23 26.24 17.34
C PHE A 180 21.94 25.40 18.57
N SER A 181 22.79 25.50 19.59
CA SER A 181 22.51 25.03 20.94
C SER A 181 22.05 26.20 21.78
N CYS A 182 20.77 26.22 22.15
CA CYS A 182 20.16 27.31 22.89
C CYS A 182 19.97 26.94 24.37
N GLN A 183 20.27 27.91 25.23
CA GLN A 183 19.91 27.90 26.65
C GLN A 183 19.20 29.23 26.95
N HIS A 184 17.87 29.20 26.98
CA HIS A 184 17.00 30.38 27.06
C HIS A 184 17.15 31.29 25.84
N SER A 185 17.63 32.53 26.01
CA SER A 185 17.85 33.49 24.92
C SER A 185 19.24 33.39 24.29
N ARG A 186 20.15 32.59 24.86
CA ARG A 186 21.54 32.48 24.38
C ARG A 186 21.69 31.25 23.49
N CYS A 187 21.82 31.48 22.19
CA CYS A 187 21.96 30.43 21.18
C CYS A 187 23.38 30.42 20.61
N THR A 188 24.13 29.34 20.86
CA THR A 188 25.50 29.18 20.35
C THR A 188 25.49 28.38 19.06
N LYS A 189 26.09 28.91 17.99
CA LYS A 189 26.12 28.23 16.69
C LYS A 189 26.95 26.94 16.75
N ILE A 190 26.43 25.86 16.18
CA ILE A 190 27.14 24.61 15.98
C ILE A 190 27.73 24.63 14.57
N LYS A 191 29.07 24.68 14.46
CA LYS A 191 29.77 24.72 13.16
C LYS A 191 30.26 23.34 12.71
N SER A 192 30.62 22.49 13.68
CA SER A 192 31.09 21.13 13.42
C SER A 192 29.94 20.25 12.97
N THR A 193 30.25 19.23 12.16
CA THR A 193 29.32 18.15 11.89
C THR A 193 29.05 17.42 13.19
N PHE A 194 27.77 17.18 13.48
CA PHE A 194 27.32 16.49 14.68
C PHE A 194 26.38 15.37 14.28
N THR A 195 26.24 14.39 15.18
CA THR A 195 25.34 13.25 14.99
C THR A 195 24.24 13.34 16.04
N CYS A 196 23.01 13.00 15.64
CA CYS A 196 21.90 12.88 16.58
C CYS A 196 21.35 11.48 16.53
N ASP A 197 21.29 10.85 17.69
CA ASP A 197 20.56 9.60 17.89
C ASP A 197 19.09 9.92 18.09
N ARG A 198 18.21 8.97 17.78
CA ARG A 198 16.77 9.13 18.05
C ARG A 198 16.55 9.04 19.57
N TYR A 199 15.62 9.83 20.10
CA TYR A 199 15.21 9.64 21.49
C TYR A 199 14.39 8.36 21.60
N CYS A 200 15.04 7.27 22.03
CA CYS A 200 14.39 5.99 22.28
C CYS A 200 14.27 5.76 23.79
N PRO A 201 13.11 5.29 24.28
CA PRO A 201 12.98 4.89 25.68
C PRO A 201 13.89 3.69 25.98
N SER A 202 14.32 3.56 27.25
CA SER A 202 15.16 2.45 27.68
C SER A 202 14.40 1.13 27.66
N ILE A 203 15.07 0.06 27.24
CA ILE A 203 14.52 -1.28 27.15
C ILE A 203 14.70 -1.94 28.51
N SER A 204 13.62 -2.47 29.09
CA SER A 204 13.72 -3.28 30.31
C SER A 204 14.37 -4.62 29.99
N THR A 205 15.45 -4.93 30.69
CA THR A 205 16.23 -6.18 30.55
C THR A 205 16.10 -7.07 31.78
N SER A 206 15.45 -6.58 32.83
CA SER A 206 15.26 -7.33 34.08
C SER A 206 14.44 -8.61 33.87
N ASP A 207 15.09 -9.75 34.08
CA ASP A 207 14.46 -11.09 34.06
C ASP A 207 13.79 -11.44 32.71
N VAL A 208 14.48 -11.13 31.61
CA VAL A 208 14.01 -11.32 30.23
C VAL A 208 15.05 -12.09 29.41
N ASN A 209 14.62 -13.11 28.67
CA ASN A 209 15.49 -13.99 27.89
C ASN A 209 15.18 -14.02 26.38
N VAL A 210 14.01 -13.58 25.93
CA VAL A 210 13.66 -13.50 24.51
C VAL A 210 13.56 -12.04 24.09
N TYR A 211 14.26 -11.70 23.00
CA TYR A 211 14.25 -10.36 22.42
C TYR A 211 14.02 -10.45 20.91
N LEU A 212 12.89 -9.91 20.46
CA LEU A 212 12.43 -9.97 19.08
C LEU A 212 12.38 -8.56 18.50
N MET A 213 13.11 -8.35 17.41
CA MET A 213 13.05 -7.10 16.65
C MET A 213 11.96 -7.19 15.58
N HIS A 214 11.02 -6.27 15.61
CA HIS A 214 9.96 -6.13 14.62
C HIS A 214 9.90 -4.68 14.14
N ASP A 215 10.25 -4.42 12.88
CA ASP A 215 10.45 -3.06 12.39
C ASP A 215 11.31 -2.24 13.38
N ASP A 216 10.82 -1.06 13.77
CA ASP A 216 11.44 -0.13 14.72
C ASP A 216 11.10 -0.44 16.19
N SER A 217 10.48 -1.59 16.47
CA SER A 217 10.14 -2.03 17.82
C SER A 217 10.93 -3.26 18.27
N ILE A 218 11.16 -3.33 19.57
CA ILE A 218 11.76 -4.46 20.25
C ILE A 218 10.73 -4.98 21.23
N ILE A 219 10.39 -6.25 21.05
CA ILE A 219 9.49 -6.99 21.91
C ILE A 219 10.35 -7.91 22.75
N SER A 220 10.22 -7.80 24.07
CA SER A 220 11.00 -8.57 25.02
C SER A 220 10.06 -9.33 25.96
N ALA A 221 10.40 -10.58 26.26
CA ALA A 221 9.59 -11.46 27.09
C ALA A 221 10.45 -12.54 27.76
N ARG A 222 9.94 -13.12 28.84
CA ARG A 222 10.53 -14.30 29.48
C ARG A 222 9.77 -15.55 29.06
N CYS A 223 10.38 -16.41 28.25
CA CYS A 223 9.78 -17.64 27.74
C CYS A 223 10.58 -18.89 28.14
N SER A 224 9.96 -20.07 28.09
CA SER A 224 10.66 -21.32 28.44
C SER A 224 11.35 -21.99 27.26
N ARG A 225 10.72 -22.00 26.07
CA ARG A 225 11.27 -22.68 24.88
C ARG A 225 10.78 -22.05 23.58
N GLY A 226 11.57 -22.21 22.53
CA GLY A 226 11.26 -21.77 21.16
C GLY A 226 11.20 -22.96 20.20
N MET A 227 10.12 -23.07 19.44
CA MET A 227 9.86 -24.13 18.48
C MET A 227 9.76 -23.55 17.06
N ALA A 228 10.48 -24.11 16.10
CA ALA A 228 10.41 -23.75 14.68
C ALA A 228 9.37 -24.61 13.95
N LEU A 229 8.53 -23.96 13.12
CA LEU A 229 7.44 -24.60 12.36
C LEU A 229 7.85 -24.96 10.92
N ASN A 230 8.92 -24.37 10.42
CA ASN A 230 9.43 -24.59 9.07
C ASN A 230 10.97 -24.58 9.07
N ARG A 231 11.55 -25.13 8.01
CA ARG A 231 12.99 -25.17 7.75
C ARG A 231 13.31 -24.34 6.51
N ALA A 232 14.32 -23.48 6.61
CA ALA A 232 14.86 -22.74 5.50
C ALA A 232 15.78 -23.62 4.63
N ASN A 233 15.85 -23.31 3.32
CA ASN A 233 16.68 -24.03 2.36
C ASN A 233 17.46 -23.04 1.47
N GLY A 234 18.17 -22.11 2.10
CA GLY A 234 18.91 -21.05 1.40
C GLY A 234 18.00 -20.22 0.48
N SER A 235 18.36 -20.13 -0.80
CA SER A 235 17.59 -19.40 -1.83
C SER A 235 16.40 -20.19 -2.40
N LEU A 236 16.23 -21.46 -2.02
CA LEU A 236 15.09 -22.29 -2.42
C LEU A 236 13.92 -22.14 -1.45
N PRO A 237 12.69 -22.49 -1.87
CA PRO A 237 11.54 -22.51 -0.97
C PRO A 237 11.81 -23.35 0.28
N GLY A 238 11.44 -22.81 1.45
CA GLY A 238 11.50 -23.54 2.71
C GLY A 238 10.45 -24.65 2.79
N ILE A 239 10.64 -25.57 3.73
CA ILE A 239 9.77 -26.73 3.92
C ILE A 239 9.04 -26.57 5.25
N ARG A 240 7.70 -26.66 5.25
CA ARG A 240 6.92 -26.68 6.49
C ARG A 240 7.03 -28.05 7.15
N LEU A 241 7.24 -28.08 8.46
CA LEU A 241 7.45 -29.30 9.22
C LEU A 241 6.13 -29.81 9.80
N ASP A 242 5.90 -31.11 9.73
CA ASP A 242 4.73 -31.74 10.38
C ASP A 242 4.84 -31.67 11.90
N ASN A 243 6.06 -31.85 12.42
CA ASN A 243 6.37 -31.77 13.84
C ASN A 243 7.32 -30.58 14.10
N PRO A 244 6.95 -29.62 14.96
CA PRO A 244 7.81 -28.50 15.32
C PRO A 244 9.13 -28.95 15.95
N VAL A 245 10.23 -28.26 15.64
CA VAL A 245 11.58 -28.58 16.14
C VAL A 245 12.00 -27.56 17.18
N LYS A 246 12.49 -28.01 18.35
CA LYS A 246 13.01 -27.11 19.38
C LYS A 246 14.31 -26.47 18.92
N ILE A 247 14.35 -25.14 18.86
CA ILE A 247 15.54 -24.35 18.47
C ILE A 247 16.23 -23.69 19.66
N TRP A 248 15.48 -23.42 20.73
CA TRP A 248 15.97 -22.69 21.89
C TRP A 248 15.21 -23.11 23.16
N ASP A 249 15.87 -22.95 24.30
CA ASP A 249 15.39 -23.31 25.63
C ASP A 249 15.97 -22.29 26.62
N GLU A 250 15.28 -22.02 27.73
CA GLU A 250 15.71 -21.06 28.77
C GLU A 250 17.10 -21.38 29.36
N ARG A 251 17.54 -22.64 29.24
CA ARG A 251 18.89 -23.08 29.66
C ARG A 251 20.02 -22.63 28.72
N ASN A 252 19.70 -22.32 27.47
CA ASN A 252 20.65 -21.93 26.43
C ASN A 252 20.77 -20.40 26.35
N GLY A 253 20.68 -19.73 27.50
CA GLY A 253 20.77 -18.28 27.60
C GLY A 253 19.63 -17.53 26.91
N SER A 254 19.91 -16.30 26.51
CA SER A 254 18.94 -15.43 25.84
C SER A 254 19.02 -15.54 24.32
N ILE A 255 17.90 -15.35 23.63
CA ILE A 255 17.80 -15.40 22.17
C ILE A 255 17.43 -14.04 21.59
N PHE A 256 18.14 -13.64 20.54
CA PHE A 256 17.77 -12.53 19.67
C PHE A 256 17.27 -13.06 18.33
N ALA A 257 16.23 -12.45 17.78
CA ALA A 257 15.81 -12.69 16.41
C ALA A 257 15.13 -11.45 15.81
N SER A 258 15.18 -11.30 14.49
CA SER A 258 14.48 -10.24 13.76
C SER A 258 13.36 -10.84 12.91
N CYS A 259 12.12 -10.50 13.22
CA CYS A 259 10.93 -11.12 12.62
C CYS A 259 10.08 -10.11 11.85
N PHE A 260 9.41 -10.57 10.80
CA PHE A 260 8.50 -9.72 10.02
C PHE A 260 7.21 -9.42 10.79
N ALA A 261 6.63 -10.41 11.46
CA ALA A 261 5.45 -10.22 12.29
C ALA A 261 5.63 -10.92 13.64
N VAL A 262 5.12 -10.29 14.70
CA VAL A 262 5.13 -10.83 16.06
C VAL A 262 3.74 -10.64 16.63
N THR A 263 3.12 -11.76 17.00
CA THR A 263 1.76 -11.81 17.55
C THR A 263 1.80 -12.44 18.93
N ASN A 264 1.09 -11.83 19.88
CA ASN A 264 1.03 -12.32 21.25
C ASN A 264 -0.33 -12.99 21.51
N HIS A 265 -0.30 -14.25 21.91
CA HIS A 265 -1.44 -15.06 22.31
C HIS A 265 -1.37 -15.44 23.80
N GLY A 266 -1.24 -14.43 24.67
CA GLY A 266 -1.25 -14.60 26.13
C GLY A 266 0.04 -15.23 26.64
N ASN A 267 0.13 -16.56 26.63
CA ASN A 267 1.32 -17.30 27.08
C ASN A 267 2.21 -17.77 25.91
N ILE A 268 1.81 -17.50 24.67
CA ILE A 268 2.53 -17.94 23.47
C ILE A 268 2.80 -16.72 22.59
N ILE A 269 4.04 -16.57 22.11
CA ILE A 269 4.39 -15.61 21.07
C ILE A 269 4.53 -16.38 19.76
N SER A 270 3.74 -16.00 18.76
CA SER A 270 3.86 -16.53 17.40
C SER A 270 4.50 -15.49 16.50
N THR A 271 5.55 -15.88 15.80
CA THR A 271 6.33 -15.00 14.93
C THR A 271 6.40 -15.55 13.52
N GLU A 272 6.39 -14.66 12.53
CA GLU A 272 6.48 -15.00 11.11
C GLU A 272 7.77 -14.41 10.50
N ASP A 273 8.41 -15.18 9.61
CA ASP A 273 9.59 -14.76 8.85
C ASP A 273 10.72 -14.19 9.75
N CYS A 274 11.19 -15.00 10.71
CA CYS A 274 12.33 -14.65 11.55
C CYS A 274 13.67 -14.98 10.88
N VAL A 275 14.59 -14.02 10.98
CA VAL A 275 15.96 -14.07 10.44
C VAL A 275 16.96 -13.59 11.49
N ASN A 276 18.23 -13.92 11.28
CA ASN A 276 19.36 -13.54 12.15
C ASN A 276 19.15 -13.97 13.62
N GLY A 277 18.78 -15.23 13.84
CA GLY A 277 18.64 -15.79 15.17
C GLY A 277 20.00 -15.98 15.82
N THR A 278 20.23 -15.42 17.01
CA THR A 278 21.51 -15.53 17.73
C THR A 278 21.32 -15.85 19.21
N LEU A 279 22.28 -16.57 19.78
CA LEU A 279 22.30 -16.95 21.19
C LEU A 279 23.28 -16.07 21.98
N LEU A 280 22.92 -15.77 23.23
CA LEU A 280 23.62 -14.83 24.08
C LEU A 280 24.24 -15.48 25.31
N ASP A 281 25.05 -16.52 25.10
CA ASP A 281 25.67 -17.24 26.22
C ASP A 281 26.88 -16.50 26.82
N GLU A 282 27.58 -15.68 26.02
CA GLU A 282 28.86 -15.07 26.45
C GLU A 282 28.80 -13.55 26.71
N ILE A 283 27.77 -12.85 26.26
CA ILE A 283 27.71 -11.38 26.31
C ILE A 283 26.69 -10.94 27.37
N PRO A 284 27.14 -10.38 28.51
CA PRO A 284 26.22 -9.92 29.55
C PRO A 284 25.41 -8.72 29.07
N ILE A 285 24.09 -8.77 29.23
CA ILE A 285 23.19 -7.64 29.00
C ILE A 285 23.20 -6.76 30.27
N PRO A 286 23.41 -5.44 30.15
CA PRO A 286 23.23 -4.51 31.26
C PRO A 286 21.82 -4.57 31.86
N GLU A 287 21.73 -4.71 33.18
CA GLU A 287 20.49 -4.66 33.96
C GLU A 287 20.44 -3.40 34.84
N PRO A 288 19.26 -2.83 35.15
CA PRO A 288 17.91 -3.33 34.84
C PRO A 288 17.33 -2.85 33.50
N SER A 289 18.03 -1.92 32.82
CA SER A 289 17.60 -1.42 31.51
C SER A 289 18.78 -1.06 30.61
N ILE A 290 18.54 -1.05 29.31
CA ILE A 290 19.54 -0.73 28.29
C ILE A 290 19.03 0.32 27.30
N ASN A 291 19.90 1.22 26.85
CA ASN A 291 19.60 2.15 25.77
C ASN A 291 19.51 1.44 24.42
N PHE A 292 18.60 1.86 23.55
CA PHE A 292 18.38 1.28 22.22
C PHE A 292 19.65 1.19 21.36
N THR A 293 20.47 2.24 21.33
CA THR A 293 21.74 2.24 20.57
C THR A 293 22.74 1.23 21.12
N SER A 294 22.75 1.00 22.44
CA SER A 294 23.62 -0.02 23.05
C SER A 294 23.10 -1.42 22.75
N PHE A 295 21.78 -1.61 22.76
CA PHE A 295 21.12 -2.84 22.34
C PHE A 295 21.49 -3.23 20.91
N LEU A 296 21.40 -2.30 19.94
CA LEU A 296 21.77 -2.55 18.55
C LEU A 296 23.24 -2.97 18.41
N LYS A 297 24.16 -2.32 19.15
CA LYS A 297 25.59 -2.70 19.16
C LYS A 297 25.83 -4.10 19.72
N ILE A 298 25.04 -4.53 20.71
CA ILE A 298 25.11 -5.90 21.23
C ILE A 298 24.58 -6.86 20.18
N TYR A 299 23.42 -6.58 19.58
CA TYR A 299 22.85 -7.39 18.51
C TYR A 299 23.81 -7.58 17.33
N GLU A 300 24.49 -6.52 16.87
CA GLU A 300 25.48 -6.64 15.80
C GLU A 300 26.66 -7.55 16.16
N LYS A 301 27.08 -7.58 17.43
CA LYS A 301 28.14 -8.49 17.90
C LYS A 301 27.65 -9.93 17.96
N THR A 302 26.38 -10.16 18.31
CA THR A 302 25.83 -11.51 18.47
C THR A 302 25.59 -12.21 17.14
N LEU A 303 25.52 -11.48 16.02
CA LEU A 303 25.43 -12.05 14.67
C LEU A 303 26.53 -13.07 14.34
N LYS A 304 27.63 -13.11 15.11
CA LYS A 304 28.70 -14.11 14.99
C LYS A 304 28.35 -15.49 15.60
N HIS A 305 27.35 -15.54 16.48
CA HIS A 305 26.91 -16.74 17.21
C HIS A 305 25.46 -17.09 16.82
N PRO A 306 25.25 -17.65 15.61
CA PRO A 306 23.91 -18.00 15.15
C PRO A 306 23.31 -19.14 15.99
N VAL A 307 21.98 -19.15 16.15
CA VAL A 307 21.23 -20.24 16.80
C VAL A 307 21.49 -21.57 16.12
N ASP A 308 21.57 -21.57 14.79
CA ASP A 308 21.85 -22.75 13.99
C ASP A 308 22.94 -22.43 12.94
N PRO A 309 24.14 -23.03 13.06
CA PRO A 309 25.23 -22.79 12.12
C PRO A 309 24.92 -23.31 10.70
N THR A 310 23.96 -24.22 10.55
CA THR A 310 23.56 -24.75 9.24
C THR A 310 22.60 -23.83 8.48
N ASN A 311 22.13 -22.74 9.10
CA ASN A 311 21.10 -21.85 8.55
C ASN A 311 19.81 -22.59 8.14
N ALA A 312 19.46 -23.68 8.83
CA ALA A 312 18.21 -24.38 8.60
C ALA A 312 17.07 -23.74 9.42
N TYR A 313 17.38 -23.20 10.60
CA TYR A 313 16.43 -22.56 11.50
C TYR A 313 16.85 -21.14 11.88
N VAL A 314 15.92 -20.18 11.79
CA VAL A 314 16.14 -18.74 12.02
C VAL A 314 17.42 -18.23 11.34
N PRO A 315 17.55 -18.47 10.03
CA PRO A 315 18.81 -18.34 9.31
C PRO A 315 19.30 -16.89 9.19
N ALA A 316 20.59 -16.73 8.89
CA ALA A 316 21.14 -15.44 8.53
C ALA A 316 20.48 -14.92 7.23
N GLN A 317 20.15 -13.64 7.19
CA GLN A 317 19.47 -13.01 6.05
C GLN A 317 20.20 -13.24 4.72
N GLN A 318 21.54 -13.22 4.73
CA GLN A 318 22.37 -13.41 3.55
C GLN A 318 22.17 -14.79 2.90
N SER A 319 21.90 -15.83 3.69
CA SER A 319 21.70 -17.19 3.19
C SER A 319 20.39 -17.36 2.42
N LEU A 320 19.39 -16.52 2.70
CA LEU A 320 18.08 -16.54 2.06
C LEU A 320 18.01 -15.69 0.78
N THR A 321 19.04 -14.87 0.53
CA THR A 321 19.04 -13.88 -0.55
C THR A 321 19.04 -14.55 -1.92
N ILE A 322 18.09 -14.15 -2.77
CA ILE A 322 17.98 -14.52 -4.18
C ILE A 322 18.69 -13.47 -5.03
N TYR A 323 18.36 -12.19 -4.82
CA TYR A 323 18.97 -11.06 -5.52
C TYR A 323 19.40 -9.98 -4.53
N ASN A 324 20.65 -9.51 -4.68
CA ASN A 324 21.22 -8.47 -3.81
C ASN A 324 20.64 -7.08 -4.08
N THR A 325 20.25 -6.78 -5.31
CA THR A 325 19.68 -5.48 -5.65
C THR A 325 18.78 -5.59 -6.87
N SER A 326 17.54 -5.13 -6.71
CA SER A 326 16.52 -5.09 -7.75
C SER A 326 15.73 -3.80 -7.61
N ARG A 327 15.31 -3.20 -8.73
CA ARG A 327 14.46 -2.01 -8.71
C ARG A 327 13.07 -2.38 -8.21
N LEU A 328 12.57 -1.68 -7.20
CA LEU A 328 11.22 -1.91 -6.69
C LEU A 328 10.21 -1.08 -7.50
N TYR A 329 9.20 -1.73 -8.05
CA TYR A 329 8.05 -1.07 -8.67
C TYR A 329 6.77 -1.37 -7.90
N ILE A 330 5.88 -0.39 -7.80
CA ILE A 330 4.57 -0.59 -7.16
C ILE A 330 3.73 -1.65 -7.90
N ASN A 331 3.78 -1.65 -9.23
CA ASN A 331 3.13 -2.60 -10.14
C ASN A 331 3.95 -2.68 -11.45
N LEU A 332 3.52 -3.48 -12.42
CA LEU A 332 4.20 -3.62 -13.72
C LEU A 332 4.31 -2.31 -14.52
N GLU A 333 3.29 -1.45 -14.43
CA GLU A 333 3.23 -0.16 -15.15
C GLU A 333 3.96 0.97 -14.41
N ARG A 334 4.47 0.71 -13.19
CA ARG A 334 5.21 1.64 -12.31
C ARG A 334 4.41 2.84 -11.81
N CYS A 335 3.09 2.83 -11.99
CA CYS A 335 2.24 3.99 -11.75
C CYS A 335 0.84 3.60 -11.25
N VAL A 336 0.16 4.57 -10.65
CA VAL A 336 -1.22 4.46 -10.17
C VAL A 336 -2.06 5.59 -10.73
N ASN A 337 -3.26 5.27 -11.20
CA ASN A 337 -4.17 6.27 -11.81
C ASN A 337 -5.01 7.04 -10.78
N THR A 338 -4.75 6.85 -9.49
CA THR A 338 -5.48 7.49 -8.41
C THR A 338 -4.68 8.65 -7.82
N LEU A 339 -5.25 9.85 -7.81
CA LEU A 339 -4.73 11.04 -7.08
C LEU A 339 -4.92 10.95 -5.55
N ARG A 340 -4.91 9.75 -4.99
CA ARG A 340 -5.20 9.50 -3.58
C ARG A 340 -3.96 9.51 -2.67
N GLY A 341 -2.82 9.97 -3.18
CA GLY A 341 -1.55 9.93 -2.44
C GLY A 341 -1.04 8.50 -2.24
N GLU A 342 -1.34 7.58 -3.16
CA GLU A 342 -0.92 6.18 -3.06
C GLU A 342 0.61 6.05 -3.15
N CYS A 343 1.27 6.83 -4.00
CA CYS A 343 2.73 6.83 -4.06
C CYS A 343 3.37 7.39 -2.79
N ARG A 344 2.73 8.37 -2.16
CA ARG A 344 3.17 8.88 -0.85
C ARG A 344 3.06 7.80 0.23
N ARG A 345 1.97 7.02 0.24
CA ARG A 345 1.83 5.87 1.15
C ARG A 345 2.85 4.77 0.84
N PHE A 346 3.12 4.52 -0.43
CA PHE A 346 4.13 3.56 -0.87
C PHE A 346 5.52 3.96 -0.36
N GLN A 347 5.87 5.24 -0.44
CA GLN A 347 7.11 5.76 0.15
C GLN A 347 7.19 5.50 1.66
N PHE A 348 6.12 5.76 2.42
CA PHE A 348 6.16 5.53 3.87
C PHE A 348 6.29 4.05 4.25
N THR A 349 5.68 3.16 3.48
CA THR A 349 5.64 1.72 3.80
C THR A 349 6.86 0.97 3.26
N HIS A 350 7.37 1.34 2.09
CA HIS A 350 8.43 0.61 1.38
C HIS A 350 9.75 1.40 1.28
N GLY A 351 9.78 2.69 1.61
CA GLY A 351 10.93 3.56 1.39
C GLY A 351 11.94 3.64 2.54
N ARG A 352 11.82 2.83 3.60
CA ARG A 352 12.81 2.79 4.69
C ARG A 352 13.97 1.88 4.29
N ASP A 353 15.16 2.44 4.14
CA ASP A 353 16.39 1.76 3.74
C ASP A 353 17.35 1.44 4.90
N GLY A 354 16.98 1.82 6.12
CA GLY A 354 17.73 1.55 7.33
C GLY A 354 18.67 2.67 7.76
N ASP A 355 18.70 3.78 7.03
CA ASP A 355 19.46 4.97 7.42
C ASP A 355 19.01 5.51 8.79
N ASN A 356 19.92 6.16 9.50
CA ASN A 356 19.70 6.70 10.86
C ASN A 356 19.31 5.65 11.92
N GLN A 357 19.91 4.45 11.85
CA GLN A 357 19.66 3.33 12.76
C GLN A 357 18.20 2.86 12.75
N THR A 358 17.50 3.03 11.62
CA THR A 358 16.08 2.64 11.48
C THR A 358 15.97 1.24 10.92
N ALA A 359 14.83 0.59 11.12
CA ALA A 359 14.61 -0.70 10.49
C ALA A 359 14.35 -0.55 8.99
N GLN A 360 14.91 -1.48 8.21
CA GLN A 360 14.64 -1.58 6.78
C GLN A 360 13.20 -2.05 6.56
N SER A 361 12.49 -1.43 5.62
CA SER A 361 11.14 -1.85 5.25
C SER A 361 11.17 -3.24 4.63
N ARG A 362 10.48 -4.18 5.28
CA ARG A 362 10.24 -5.54 4.78
C ARG A 362 8.80 -5.68 4.30
N TYR A 363 8.60 -6.32 3.16
CA TYR A 363 7.27 -6.51 2.58
C TYR A 363 7.27 -7.68 1.58
N PRO A 364 6.11 -8.33 1.38
CA PRO A 364 5.96 -9.31 0.33
C PRO A 364 6.10 -8.65 -1.05
N CYS A 365 6.81 -9.30 -1.95
CA CYS A 365 7.05 -8.85 -3.31
C CYS A 365 7.12 -10.02 -4.28
N TYR A 366 7.02 -9.70 -5.56
CA TYR A 366 7.03 -10.67 -6.65
C TYR A 366 8.23 -10.41 -7.55
N TYR A 367 8.89 -11.47 -7.99
CA TYR A 367 10.12 -11.39 -8.78
C TYR A 367 10.06 -12.35 -9.97
N ASN A 368 10.89 -12.08 -10.96
CA ASN A 368 11.11 -12.98 -12.09
C ASN A 368 12.36 -13.84 -11.79
N LYS A 369 12.24 -15.16 -11.90
CA LYS A 369 13.34 -16.12 -11.65
C LYS A 369 14.53 -15.95 -12.61
N ASN A 370 14.28 -15.43 -13.80
CA ASN A 370 15.26 -15.29 -14.88
C ASN A 370 15.81 -13.87 -14.99
N ASN A 371 15.28 -12.90 -14.24
CA ASN A 371 15.66 -11.49 -14.36
C ASN A 371 15.62 -10.75 -13.02
N SER A 372 16.78 -10.26 -12.58
CA SER A 372 16.96 -9.51 -11.35
C SER A 372 16.73 -7.99 -11.48
N LEU A 373 16.39 -7.48 -12.68
CA LEU A 373 16.34 -6.05 -12.96
C LEU A 373 15.29 -5.32 -12.12
N PHE A 374 14.15 -5.95 -11.87
CA PHE A 374 13.08 -5.36 -11.09
C PHE A 374 12.25 -6.39 -10.34
N VAL A 375 11.59 -5.91 -9.29
CA VAL A 375 10.58 -6.61 -8.50
C VAL A 375 9.35 -5.75 -8.36
N VAL A 376 8.22 -6.39 -8.09
CA VAL A 376 6.91 -5.74 -8.05
C VAL A 376 6.27 -5.96 -6.69
N ALA A 377 5.76 -4.91 -6.07
CA ALA A 377 5.06 -5.00 -4.78
C ALA A 377 3.63 -5.55 -4.94
N ARG A 378 2.92 -5.15 -6.01
CA ARG A 378 1.54 -5.58 -6.28
C ARG A 378 1.47 -6.37 -7.59
N PHE A 379 1.25 -7.67 -7.46
CA PHE A 379 1.03 -8.56 -8.59
C PHE A 379 0.01 -9.62 -8.20
N ASP A 380 -1.05 -9.78 -8.99
CA ASP A 380 -2.08 -10.78 -8.75
C ASP A 380 -2.58 -11.31 -10.10
N LEU A 381 -2.02 -12.44 -10.53
CA LEU A 381 -2.41 -13.10 -11.78
C LEU A 381 -3.85 -13.64 -11.74
N LYS A 382 -4.34 -14.05 -10.57
CA LYS A 382 -5.70 -14.60 -10.45
C LYS A 382 -6.73 -13.50 -10.67
N LYS A 383 -6.51 -12.34 -10.06
CA LYS A 383 -7.33 -11.15 -10.27
C LYS A 383 -7.27 -10.67 -11.71
N THR A 384 -6.08 -10.51 -12.29
CA THR A 384 -5.92 -10.10 -13.69
C THR A 384 -6.61 -11.06 -14.66
N ARG A 385 -6.50 -12.37 -14.43
CA ARG A 385 -7.20 -13.38 -15.24
C ARG A 385 -8.72 -13.24 -15.14
N MET A 386 -9.25 -13.04 -13.94
CA MET A 386 -10.69 -12.86 -13.73
C MET A 386 -11.21 -11.59 -14.42
N GLU A 387 -10.51 -10.48 -14.27
CA GLU A 387 -10.84 -9.21 -14.91
C GLU A 387 -10.82 -9.33 -16.43
N LEU A 388 -9.81 -10.01 -17.00
CA LEU A 388 -9.74 -10.30 -18.43
C LEU A 388 -10.92 -11.16 -18.91
N LEU A 389 -11.27 -12.22 -18.18
CA LEU A 389 -12.39 -13.10 -18.54
C LEU A 389 -13.71 -12.31 -18.57
N ILE A 390 -13.99 -11.51 -17.54
CA ILE A 390 -15.21 -10.69 -17.48
C ILE A 390 -15.24 -9.67 -18.62
N ALA A 391 -14.11 -8.99 -18.87
CA ALA A 391 -13.98 -7.97 -19.90
C ALA A 391 -14.14 -8.50 -21.33
N VAL A 392 -13.85 -9.78 -21.56
CA VAL A 392 -14.03 -10.42 -22.88
C VAL A 392 -15.40 -11.07 -22.99
N ILE A 393 -15.81 -11.86 -22.00
CA ILE A 393 -17.03 -12.68 -22.06
C ILE A 393 -18.29 -11.79 -22.06
N VAL A 394 -18.36 -10.77 -21.21
CA VAL A 394 -19.59 -9.96 -21.07
C VAL A 394 -19.90 -9.18 -22.35
N PRO A 395 -18.96 -8.39 -22.92
CA PRO A 395 -19.24 -7.65 -24.15
C PRO A 395 -19.43 -8.58 -25.35
N ALA A 396 -18.66 -9.67 -25.46
CA ALA A 396 -18.84 -10.64 -26.54
C ALA A 396 -20.18 -11.36 -26.47
N GLY A 397 -20.62 -11.76 -25.27
CA GLY A 397 -21.93 -12.39 -25.08
C GLY A 397 -23.08 -11.46 -25.45
N VAL A 398 -23.02 -10.20 -24.99
CA VAL A 398 -24.01 -9.18 -25.34
C VAL A 398 -24.00 -8.85 -26.84
N PHE A 399 -22.83 -8.82 -27.47
CA PHE A 399 -22.68 -8.66 -28.92
C PHE A 399 -23.37 -9.79 -29.68
N VAL A 400 -23.09 -11.05 -29.34
CA VAL A 400 -23.66 -12.23 -30.00
C VAL A 400 -25.17 -12.27 -29.83
N ILE A 401 -25.68 -12.03 -28.61
CA ILE A 401 -27.13 -11.99 -28.36
C ILE A 401 -27.79 -10.91 -29.20
N SER A 402 -27.21 -9.71 -29.27
CA SER A 402 -27.76 -8.60 -30.06
C SER A 402 -27.77 -8.89 -31.56
N VAL A 403 -26.70 -9.50 -32.10
CA VAL A 403 -26.64 -9.89 -33.51
C VAL A 403 -27.72 -10.92 -33.83
N ILE A 404 -27.85 -11.96 -32.99
CA ILE A 404 -28.86 -13.01 -33.21
C ILE A 404 -30.28 -12.43 -33.17
N THR A 405 -30.58 -11.56 -32.20
CA THR A 405 -31.93 -10.94 -32.11
C THR A 405 -32.21 -10.02 -33.29
N LEU A 406 -31.24 -9.23 -33.75
CA LEU A 406 -31.40 -8.38 -34.95
C LEU A 406 -31.61 -9.21 -36.23
N ILE A 407 -30.90 -10.34 -36.37
CA ILE A 407 -31.12 -11.28 -37.48
C ILE A 407 -32.55 -11.86 -37.42
N ILE A 408 -33.01 -12.26 -36.24
CA ILE A 408 -34.38 -12.77 -36.06
C ILE A 408 -35.40 -11.69 -36.43
N ILE A 409 -35.25 -10.47 -35.90
CA ILE A 409 -36.17 -9.35 -36.15
C ILE A 409 -36.20 -8.98 -37.64
N SER A 410 -35.04 -8.93 -38.31
CA SER A 410 -34.97 -8.63 -39.74
C SER A 410 -35.66 -9.69 -40.61
N ARG A 411 -35.69 -10.95 -40.18
CA ARG A 411 -36.43 -12.02 -40.87
C ARG A 411 -37.91 -12.07 -40.50
N SER A 412 -38.27 -11.64 -39.29
CA SER A 412 -39.64 -11.72 -38.79
C SER A 412 -40.47 -10.48 -39.07
N VAL A 413 -39.87 -9.29 -39.28
CA VAL A 413 -40.60 -8.04 -39.51
C VAL A 413 -40.61 -7.71 -40.99
N GLN A 414 -41.81 -7.51 -41.54
CA GLN A 414 -42.02 -7.05 -42.91
C GLN A 414 -42.65 -5.66 -42.88
N VAL A 415 -42.19 -4.77 -43.77
CA VAL A 415 -42.82 -3.47 -44.01
C VAL A 415 -43.90 -3.69 -45.07
N GLY A 416 -45.16 -3.56 -44.68
CA GLY A 416 -46.28 -3.60 -45.63
C GLY A 416 -46.38 -2.32 -46.45
N ASP A 417 -47.20 -2.35 -47.51
CA ASP A 417 -47.40 -1.20 -48.42
C ASP A 417 -47.95 0.05 -47.72
N ASP A 418 -48.53 -0.10 -46.51
CA ASP A 418 -48.98 0.98 -45.62
C ASP A 418 -47.84 1.66 -44.83
N ALA A 419 -46.57 1.30 -45.09
CA ALA A 419 -45.39 1.71 -44.32
C ALA A 419 -45.44 1.34 -42.81
N LYS A 420 -46.29 0.38 -42.44
CA LYS A 420 -46.39 -0.18 -41.08
C LYS A 420 -45.54 -1.45 -40.95
N MET A 421 -44.78 -1.55 -39.86
CA MET A 421 -44.03 -2.76 -39.50
C MET A 421 -44.99 -3.81 -38.93
N ARG A 422 -45.05 -5.00 -39.54
CA ARG A 422 -45.85 -6.13 -39.04
C ARG A 422 -44.93 -7.35 -38.82
N CYS A 423 -45.19 -8.10 -37.75
CA CYS A 423 -44.48 -9.34 -37.48
C CYS A 423 -45.13 -10.50 -38.26
N ARG A 424 -44.38 -11.13 -39.17
CA ARG A 424 -44.81 -12.22 -40.05
C ARG A 424 -45.20 -13.50 -39.29
N TYR A 425 -44.53 -13.78 -38.17
CA TYR A 425 -44.70 -15.01 -37.38
C TYR A 425 -45.50 -14.82 -36.08
N CYS A 426 -45.90 -13.59 -35.75
CA CYS A 426 -46.63 -13.32 -34.51
C CYS A 426 -48.15 -13.50 -34.64
N VAL A 427 -48.65 -13.95 -35.80
CA VAL A 427 -50.09 -13.99 -36.12
C VAL A 427 -50.75 -15.32 -35.72
N ASP A 428 -50.00 -16.40 -35.43
CA ASP A 428 -50.59 -17.73 -35.20
C ASP A 428 -51.03 -18.05 -33.75
N ASN A 429 -50.95 -17.11 -32.80
CA ASN A 429 -51.31 -17.39 -31.39
C ASN A 429 -52.42 -16.48 -30.81
N GLN A 430 -53.27 -15.87 -31.64
CA GLN A 430 -54.39 -15.05 -31.16
C GLN A 430 -55.79 -15.47 -31.62
N GLU A 431 -55.96 -16.70 -32.14
CA GLU A 431 -57.28 -17.28 -32.43
C GLU A 431 -57.73 -18.33 -31.39
N THR A 432 -57.45 -18.15 -30.10
CA THR A 432 -58.13 -18.93 -29.05
C THR A 432 -58.22 -18.16 -27.73
N ARG A 433 -58.96 -17.05 -27.72
CA ARG A 433 -59.75 -16.61 -26.55
C ARG A 433 -60.68 -15.47 -26.97
N GLY A 434 -61.73 -15.85 -27.69
CA GLY A 434 -62.93 -15.02 -27.80
C GLY A 434 -63.60 -14.93 -26.43
N GLU A 435 -64.03 -13.70 -26.12
CA GLU A 435 -65.35 -13.37 -25.60
C GLU A 435 -65.85 -14.20 -24.40
N ASP A 436 -65.74 -13.63 -23.20
CA ASP A 436 -66.89 -13.59 -22.29
C ASP A 436 -66.78 -12.42 -21.30
N GLU A 437 -67.82 -11.59 -21.35
CA GLU A 437 -68.52 -10.81 -20.33
C GLU A 437 -67.84 -10.32 -19.02
N GLY A 438 -68.21 -9.09 -18.63
CA GLY A 438 -68.63 -8.87 -17.23
C GLY A 438 -67.94 -7.76 -16.42
N LEU A 439 -68.38 -6.52 -16.65
CA LEU A 439 -68.65 -5.46 -15.67
C LEU A 439 -68.44 -5.78 -14.17
N VAL A 440 -67.52 -5.09 -13.47
CA VAL A 440 -67.72 -4.64 -12.07
C VAL A 440 -66.96 -3.32 -11.82
N GLU A 441 -67.72 -2.37 -11.26
CA GLU A 441 -67.43 -1.00 -10.85
C GLU A 441 -66.79 -0.93 -9.44
N ALA A 442 -65.91 0.05 -9.19
CA ALA A 442 -65.75 0.70 -7.87
C ALA A 442 -64.82 1.94 -7.91
N THR A 443 -65.47 3.11 -8.02
CA THR A 443 -65.36 4.32 -7.18
C THR A 443 -64.06 5.16 -7.04
N SER A 444 -64.24 6.41 -7.50
CA SER A 444 -63.73 7.73 -7.06
C SER A 444 -62.75 7.86 -5.87
N SER A 445 -61.68 8.64 -6.05
CA SER A 445 -61.64 10.09 -5.74
C SER A 445 -60.19 10.59 -5.60
N ALA A 446 -59.89 11.74 -6.19
CA ALA A 446 -59.08 12.85 -5.63
C ALA A 446 -58.52 13.72 -6.75
N THR A 447 -59.09 14.90 -6.91
CA THR A 447 -58.47 16.02 -7.63
C THR A 447 -58.38 17.21 -6.68
N GLN A 448 -57.28 17.95 -6.81
CA GLN A 448 -57.04 19.36 -6.49
C GLN A 448 -56.23 19.72 -5.21
N SER A 449 -54.93 19.97 -5.47
CA SER A 449 -54.26 21.28 -5.51
C SER A 449 -54.31 22.28 -4.32
N GLN A 450 -53.10 22.82 -4.06
CA GLN A 450 -52.70 24.15 -3.52
C GLN A 450 -52.30 24.26 -2.03
N ALA A 451 -51.06 24.69 -1.78
CA ALA A 451 -50.76 26.02 -1.22
C ALA A 451 -49.25 26.39 -1.23
N ASN A 452 -49.00 27.63 -1.64
CA ASN A 452 -47.83 28.54 -1.59
C ASN A 452 -46.99 28.51 -0.28
N GLU A 453 -45.66 28.65 -0.27
CA GLU A 453 -44.76 29.82 -0.49
C GLU A 453 -44.23 30.38 0.85
N ASN A 454 -42.90 30.36 1.07
CA ASN A 454 -42.12 31.40 1.76
C ASN A 454 -40.62 31.04 1.82
N GLU A 455 -39.82 31.88 1.14
CA GLU A 455 -38.61 32.56 1.61
C GLU A 455 -37.57 31.82 2.50
N ILE A 456 -36.30 31.77 2.07
CA ILE A 456 -35.15 32.47 2.70
C ILE A 456 -33.81 32.08 2.04
N ARG A 457 -32.97 33.10 1.94
CA ARG A 457 -31.69 33.31 1.27
C ARG A 457 -30.50 32.88 2.14
N SER A 458 -29.33 32.67 1.51
CA SER A 458 -27.95 32.73 2.08
C SER A 458 -27.48 31.55 2.95
N MET A 459 -26.21 31.12 3.03
CA MET A 459 -24.93 31.79 2.79
C MET A 459 -23.87 30.87 2.13
N THR A 460 -23.14 31.43 1.16
CA THR A 460 -21.75 31.13 0.84
C THR A 460 -20.81 31.64 1.94
N LEU A 461 -19.95 30.76 2.44
CA LEU A 461 -18.55 31.00 2.81
C LEU A 461 -17.78 29.69 2.67
#